data_AF-A0A3C1S1F7-F1
#
_entry.id   AF-A0A3C1S1F7-F1
#
_cell.length_a   1.000
_cell.length_b   1.000
_cell.length_c   1.000
_cell.angle_alpha   90.00
_cell.angle_beta   90.00
_cell.angle_gamma   90.00
#
_symmetry.space_group_name_H-M   'P 1'
#
loop_
_entity.id
_entity.type
_entity.pdbx_description
1 polymer ?
#
loop_
_entity_poly.entity_id
_entity_poly.type
_entity_poly.pdbx_seq_one_letter_code
_entity_poly.pdbx_strand_id
1 'polypeptide(L)'
;AFSVFFIFLLKKFKKILIKTLIKIRIMDSNTDISQRIEEMINFLGITGNKLGSDLGYKRSQSIYDILKGKSKPSFDFFYKILMSEYSDRVNIEYLITGEGSIEKKKVDKESINSKNNNYSDVFSEAFKEIINNSLSNVLEDKLTPMIEKIKEISNRITIKEESYELLESIIGHNILEGNLSVDLSDKEDSKEDDSTKKETIGD
;
A
#
# COMPACT_ATOMS: atom_id res chain seq x y z
N ALA A 1 -47.50 -5.59 -40.68
CA ALA A 1 -47.44 -4.54 -39.64
C ALA A 1 -47.63 -5.10 -38.22
N PHE A 2 -48.71 -5.85 -37.96
CA PHE A 2 -49.05 -6.33 -36.61
C PHE A 2 -47.99 -7.21 -35.93
N SER A 3 -47.37 -8.15 -36.68
CA SER A 3 -46.33 -9.05 -36.15
C SER A 3 -45.06 -8.30 -35.69
N VAL A 4 -44.63 -7.30 -36.45
CA VAL A 4 -43.44 -6.47 -36.11
C VAL A 4 -43.70 -5.63 -34.85
N PHE A 5 -44.90 -5.06 -34.74
CA PHE A 5 -45.33 -4.33 -33.55
C PHE A 5 -45.41 -5.24 -32.31
N PHE A 6 -45.92 -6.45 -32.47
CA PHE A 6 -46.02 -7.43 -31.39
C PHE A 6 -44.63 -7.87 -30.89
N ILE A 7 -43.68 -8.13 -31.80
CA ILE A 7 -42.28 -8.43 -31.46
C ILE A 7 -41.62 -7.26 -30.70
N PHE A 8 -41.89 -6.02 -31.13
CA PHE A 8 -41.39 -4.82 -30.45
C PHE A 8 -41.98 -4.70 -29.03
N LEU A 9 -43.28 -5.00 -28.88
CA LEU A 9 -43.96 -5.01 -27.59
C LEU A 9 -43.33 -6.04 -26.63
N LEU A 10 -43.11 -7.27 -27.12
CA LEU A 10 -42.46 -8.34 -26.35
C LEU A 10 -41.04 -7.96 -25.89
N LYS A 11 -40.26 -7.31 -26.76
CA LYS A 11 -38.92 -6.79 -26.40
C LYS A 11 -39.00 -5.73 -25.30
N LYS A 12 -39.98 -4.82 -25.37
CA LYS A 12 -40.18 -3.77 -24.37
C LYS A 12 -40.58 -4.36 -23.01
N PHE A 13 -41.49 -5.33 -23.00
CA PHE A 13 -41.90 -6.05 -21.79
C PHE A 13 -40.74 -6.83 -21.18
N LYS A 14 -39.95 -7.56 -21.97
CA LYS A 14 -38.79 -8.31 -21.48
C LYS A 14 -37.74 -7.38 -20.84
N LYS A 15 -37.51 -6.20 -21.42
CA LYS A 15 -36.60 -5.17 -20.87
C LYS A 15 -37.10 -4.61 -19.55
N ILE A 16 -38.40 -4.37 -19.42
CA ILE A 16 -39.04 -3.94 -18.16
C ILE A 16 -38.91 -5.03 -17.10
N LEU A 17 -39.22 -6.28 -17.45
CA LEU A 17 -39.15 -7.42 -16.52
C LEU A 17 -37.73 -7.67 -15.99
N ILE A 18 -36.72 -7.65 -16.87
CA ILE A 18 -35.31 -7.77 -16.48
C ILE A 18 -34.90 -6.64 -15.54
N LYS A 19 -35.30 -5.40 -15.84
CA LYS A 19 -34.98 -4.23 -14.99
C LYS A 19 -35.61 -4.36 -13.61
N THR A 20 -36.84 -4.85 -13.51
CA THR A 20 -37.55 -5.06 -12.25
C THR A 20 -36.95 -6.21 -11.44
N LEU A 21 -36.59 -7.32 -12.08
CA LEU A 21 -35.98 -8.48 -11.42
C LEU A 21 -34.58 -8.17 -10.89
N ILE A 22 -33.77 -7.40 -11.64
CA ILE A 22 -32.47 -6.91 -11.16
C ILE A 22 -32.68 -5.98 -9.96
N LYS A 23 -33.65 -5.06 -10.04
CA LYS A 23 -33.97 -4.16 -8.93
C LYS A 23 -34.40 -4.91 -7.67
N ILE A 24 -35.24 -5.95 -7.80
CA ILE A 24 -35.67 -6.79 -6.67
C ILE A 24 -34.50 -7.57 -6.08
N ARG A 25 -33.63 -8.15 -6.90
CA ARG A 25 -32.44 -8.89 -6.43
C ARG A 25 -31.42 -8.02 -5.70
N ILE A 26 -31.41 -6.70 -5.95
CA ILE A 26 -30.50 -5.73 -5.34
C ILE A 26 -31.05 -5.15 -4.03
N MET A 27 -32.38 -5.15 -3.83
CA MET A 27 -33.04 -4.38 -2.77
C MET A 27 -33.06 -5.04 -1.37
N ASP A 28 -32.52 -6.25 -1.23
CA ASP A 28 -32.37 -6.92 0.07
C ASP A 28 -30.98 -6.60 0.66
N SER A 29 -31.01 -5.96 1.82
CA SER A 29 -29.92 -5.50 2.70
C SER A 29 -28.59 -6.26 2.66
N ASN A 30 -27.49 -5.50 2.74
CA ASN A 30 -26.09 -5.94 2.91
C ASN A 30 -25.59 -6.92 1.81
N THR A 31 -25.83 -6.53 0.57
CA THR A 31 -25.36 -7.23 -0.64
C THR A 31 -23.84 -7.38 -0.62
N ASP A 32 -23.32 -8.49 -1.16
CA ASP A 32 -21.89 -8.74 -1.24
C ASP A 32 -21.16 -7.55 -1.89
N ILE A 33 -19.94 -7.23 -1.45
CA ILE A 33 -19.21 -6.06 -1.95
C ILE A 33 -19.06 -6.05 -3.48
N SER A 34 -19.00 -7.23 -4.10
CA SER A 34 -19.01 -7.41 -5.55
C SER A 34 -20.29 -6.87 -6.18
N GLN A 35 -21.44 -7.11 -5.56
CA GLN A 35 -22.75 -6.62 -6.00
C GLN A 35 -22.86 -5.10 -5.85
N ARG A 36 -22.33 -4.53 -4.76
CA ARG A 36 -22.31 -3.08 -4.58
C ARG A 36 -21.42 -2.38 -5.60
N ILE A 37 -20.31 -3.00 -5.99
CA ILE A 37 -19.45 -2.51 -7.08
C ILE A 37 -20.16 -2.65 -8.44
N GLU A 38 -20.92 -3.73 -8.67
CA GLU A 38 -21.76 -3.86 -9.86
C GLU A 38 -22.85 -2.78 -9.91
N GLU A 39 -23.50 -2.50 -8.77
CA GLU A 39 -24.48 -1.41 -8.62
C GLU A 39 -23.85 -0.05 -8.91
N MET A 40 -22.63 0.22 -8.42
CA MET A 40 -21.88 1.42 -8.74
C MET A 40 -21.66 1.59 -10.24
N ILE A 41 -21.20 0.54 -10.93
CA ILE A 41 -20.96 0.56 -12.39
C ILE A 41 -22.26 0.88 -13.13
N ASN A 42 -23.37 0.26 -12.72
CA ASN A 42 -24.69 0.49 -13.29
C ASN A 42 -25.20 1.92 -13.02
N PHE A 43 -25.02 2.44 -11.81
CA PHE A 43 -25.38 3.79 -11.41
C PHE A 43 -24.61 4.85 -12.22
N LEU A 44 -23.31 4.61 -12.43
CA LEU A 44 -22.45 5.47 -13.24
C LEU A 44 -22.76 5.38 -14.74
N GLY A 45 -23.41 4.30 -15.18
CA GLY A 45 -23.71 4.04 -16.59
C GLY A 45 -22.48 3.65 -17.41
N ILE A 46 -21.47 3.08 -16.77
CA ILE A 46 -20.19 2.69 -17.39
C ILE A 46 -20.06 1.18 -17.50
N THR A 47 -18.98 0.70 -18.11
CA THR A 47 -18.62 -0.72 -18.15
C THR A 47 -17.49 -1.02 -17.17
N GLY A 48 -17.31 -2.28 -16.77
CA GLY A 48 -16.14 -2.70 -15.99
C GLY A 48 -14.80 -2.41 -16.70
N ASN A 49 -14.79 -2.45 -18.04
CA ASN A 49 -13.63 -2.04 -18.83
C ASN A 49 -13.29 -0.56 -18.63
N LYS A 50 -14.30 0.32 -18.75
CA LYS A 50 -14.17 1.76 -18.55
C LYS A 50 -13.76 2.10 -17.12
N LEU A 51 -14.36 1.43 -16.13
CA LEU A 51 -13.92 1.56 -14.73
C LEU A 51 -12.44 1.20 -14.59
N GLY A 52 -12.01 0.05 -15.12
CA GLY A 52 -10.61 -0.37 -15.06
C GLY A 52 -9.65 0.64 -15.68
N SER A 53 -9.97 1.16 -16.89
CA SER A 53 -9.13 2.16 -17.55
C SER A 53 -9.04 3.46 -16.75
N ASP A 54 -10.15 3.92 -16.19
CA ASP A 54 -10.22 5.22 -15.49
C ASP A 54 -9.50 5.18 -14.15
N LEU A 55 -9.49 4.02 -13.49
CA LEU A 55 -8.72 3.77 -12.27
C LEU A 55 -7.22 3.47 -12.57
N GLY A 56 -6.81 3.45 -13.84
CA GLY A 56 -5.43 3.25 -14.27
C GLY A 56 -4.96 1.80 -14.28
N TYR A 57 -5.87 0.82 -14.36
CA TYR A 57 -5.50 -0.58 -14.58
C TYR A 57 -5.17 -0.83 -16.05
N LYS A 58 -4.05 -1.52 -16.31
CA LYS A 58 -3.66 -1.92 -17.69
C LYS A 58 -4.65 -2.90 -18.33
N ARG A 59 -5.28 -3.75 -17.53
CA ARG A 59 -6.30 -4.72 -17.95
C ARG A 59 -7.40 -4.77 -16.89
N SER A 60 -8.65 -4.87 -17.30
CA SER A 60 -9.80 -4.85 -16.39
C SER A 60 -10.13 -6.22 -15.79
N GLN A 61 -9.22 -7.19 -15.89
CA GLN A 61 -9.43 -8.54 -15.36
C GLN A 61 -9.70 -8.53 -13.85
N SER A 62 -8.95 -7.71 -13.09
CA SER A 62 -9.17 -7.49 -11.66
C SER A 62 -10.60 -7.00 -11.37
N ILE A 63 -11.12 -6.10 -12.21
CA ILE A 63 -12.50 -5.60 -12.09
C ILE A 63 -13.49 -6.75 -12.29
N TYR A 64 -13.31 -7.60 -13.30
CA TYR A 64 -14.21 -8.72 -13.54
C TYR A 64 -14.12 -9.83 -12.49
N ASP A 65 -12.93 -10.05 -11.92
CA ASP A 65 -12.76 -11.02 -10.83
C ASP A 65 -13.42 -10.51 -9.55
N ILE A 66 -13.38 -9.20 -9.28
CA ILE A 66 -14.18 -8.57 -8.22
C ILE A 66 -15.67 -8.74 -8.50
N LEU A 67 -16.17 -8.38 -9.69
CA LEU A 67 -17.60 -8.48 -10.02
C LEU A 67 -18.14 -9.91 -9.94
N LYS A 68 -17.29 -10.92 -10.18
CA LYS A 68 -17.64 -12.35 -10.06
C LYS A 68 -17.44 -12.92 -8.65
N GLY A 69 -17.02 -12.10 -7.68
CA GLY A 69 -16.72 -12.54 -6.31
C GLY A 69 -15.52 -13.47 -6.19
N LYS A 70 -14.66 -13.53 -7.23
CA LYS A 70 -13.43 -14.34 -7.22
C LYS A 70 -12.32 -13.71 -6.38
N SER A 71 -12.36 -12.39 -6.23
CA SER A 71 -11.39 -11.63 -5.45
C SER A 71 -12.07 -10.47 -4.74
N LYS A 72 -11.68 -10.21 -3.49
CA LYS A 72 -12.08 -8.97 -2.81
C LYS A 72 -11.36 -7.77 -3.44
N PRO A 73 -12.02 -6.60 -3.54
CA PRO A 73 -11.34 -5.36 -3.91
C PRO A 73 -10.24 -5.02 -2.90
N SER A 74 -9.10 -4.54 -3.40
CA SER A 74 -7.98 -4.10 -2.55
C SER A 74 -8.21 -2.69 -2.00
N PHE A 75 -7.42 -2.29 -1.01
CA PHE A 75 -7.39 -0.89 -0.57
C PHE A 75 -7.07 0.08 -1.73
N ASP A 76 -6.10 -0.27 -2.57
CA ASP A 76 -5.72 0.51 -3.75
C ASP A 76 -6.90 0.73 -4.71
N PHE A 77 -7.80 -0.25 -4.86
CA PHE A 77 -9.02 -0.08 -5.65
C PHE A 77 -9.91 1.04 -5.10
N PHE A 78 -10.18 1.06 -3.79
CA PHE A 78 -10.99 2.12 -3.16
C PHE A 78 -10.30 3.47 -3.20
N TYR A 79 -8.99 3.50 -2.95
CA TYR A 79 -8.18 4.72 -3.07
C TYR A 79 -8.27 5.31 -4.48
N LYS A 80 -8.19 4.49 -5.52
CA LYS A 80 -8.34 4.93 -6.91
C LYS A 80 -9.74 5.50 -7.18
N ILE A 81 -10.80 4.90 -6.65
CA ILE A 81 -12.15 5.46 -6.80
C ILE A 81 -12.23 6.82 -6.09
N LEU A 82 -11.71 6.92 -4.86
CA LEU A 82 -11.65 8.18 -4.09
C LEU A 82 -10.90 9.29 -4.83
N MET A 83 -9.82 8.95 -5.54
CA MET A 83 -9.02 9.90 -6.30
C MET A 83 -9.54 10.16 -7.73
N SER A 84 -10.62 9.51 -8.13
CA SER A 84 -11.23 9.67 -9.46
C SER A 84 -12.44 10.62 -9.43
N GLU A 85 -12.92 10.97 -10.62
CA GLU A 85 -14.19 11.70 -10.82
C GLU A 85 -15.41 10.98 -10.22
N TYR A 86 -15.31 9.68 -9.96
CA TYR A 86 -16.40 8.91 -9.36
C TYR A 86 -16.69 9.29 -7.92
N SER A 87 -15.70 9.85 -7.20
CA SER A 87 -15.82 10.26 -5.79
C SER A 87 -16.84 11.39 -5.56
N ASP A 88 -17.18 12.16 -6.60
CA ASP A 88 -18.20 13.21 -6.54
C ASP A 88 -19.63 12.66 -6.61
N ARG A 89 -19.80 11.44 -7.14
CA ARG A 89 -21.10 10.85 -7.44
C ARG A 89 -21.42 9.63 -6.59
N VAL A 90 -20.39 8.91 -6.15
CA VAL A 90 -20.51 7.63 -5.45
C VAL A 90 -20.19 7.77 -3.98
N ASN A 91 -21.06 7.21 -3.14
CA ASN A 91 -20.79 7.05 -1.72
C ASN A 91 -19.87 5.85 -1.47
N ILE A 92 -18.62 6.11 -1.12
CA ILE A 92 -17.62 5.06 -0.86
C ILE A 92 -17.92 4.30 0.43
N GLU A 93 -18.50 4.96 1.43
CA GLU A 93 -18.92 4.31 2.66
C GLU A 93 -19.92 3.19 2.37
N TYR A 94 -20.92 3.46 1.52
CA TYR A 94 -21.85 2.45 1.05
C TYR A 94 -21.16 1.26 0.36
N LEU A 95 -20.13 1.50 -0.46
CA LEU A 95 -19.39 0.40 -1.09
C LEU A 95 -18.70 -0.50 -0.05
N ILE A 96 -18.17 0.08 1.02
CA ILE A 96 -17.40 -0.64 2.04
C ILE A 96 -18.33 -1.32 3.05
N THR A 97 -19.29 -0.59 3.59
CA THR A 97 -20.13 -1.04 4.72
C THR A 97 -21.47 -1.63 4.28
N GLY A 98 -21.94 -1.28 3.08
CA GLY A 98 -23.31 -1.58 2.63
C GLY A 98 -24.37 -0.65 3.22
N GLU A 99 -23.97 0.35 4.01
CA GLU A 99 -24.89 1.27 4.68
C GLU A 99 -25.15 2.53 3.86
N GLY A 100 -26.39 3.02 3.88
CA GLY A 100 -26.81 4.20 3.13
C GLY A 100 -27.21 3.89 1.69
N SER A 101 -26.82 4.78 0.76
CA SER A 101 -27.17 4.67 -0.67
C SER A 101 -25.93 4.87 -1.54
N ILE A 102 -25.95 4.29 -2.75
CA ILE A 102 -24.87 4.40 -3.74
C ILE A 102 -24.58 5.84 -4.17
N GLU A 103 -25.61 6.67 -4.27
CA GLU A 103 -25.48 8.07 -4.67
C GLU A 103 -24.94 8.92 -3.51
N LYS A 104 -23.88 9.68 -3.80
CA LYS A 104 -23.39 10.72 -2.89
C LYS A 104 -24.30 11.93 -2.98
N LYS A 105 -25.15 12.10 -1.97
CA LYS A 105 -26.00 13.29 -1.88
C LYS A 105 -25.11 14.53 -1.74
N LYS A 106 -25.31 15.51 -2.61
CA LYS A 106 -24.75 16.85 -2.38
C LYS A 106 -25.39 17.37 -1.11
N VAL A 107 -24.58 17.60 -0.09
CA VAL A 107 -25.05 18.27 1.11
C VAL A 107 -25.36 19.71 0.71
N ASP A 108 -26.64 20.05 0.64
CA ASP A 108 -27.06 21.43 0.55
C ASP A 108 -26.53 22.13 1.81
N LYS A 109 -25.61 23.08 1.63
CA LYS A 109 -24.93 23.80 2.71
C LYS A 109 -25.91 24.46 3.70
N GLU A 110 -27.17 24.61 3.32
CA GLU A 110 -28.24 25.20 4.14
C GLU A 110 -28.88 24.22 5.15
N SER A 111 -28.63 22.90 5.05
CA SER A 111 -29.18 21.89 5.99
C SER A 111 -28.21 21.38 7.05
N ILE A 112 -27.00 21.95 7.13
CA ILE A 112 -25.94 21.50 8.06
C ILE A 112 -26.20 21.89 9.52
N ASN A 113 -27.22 22.69 9.83
CA ASN A 113 -27.45 23.17 11.20
C ASN A 113 -28.19 22.20 12.16
N SER A 114 -28.24 20.88 11.89
CA SER A 114 -28.88 19.96 12.87
C SER A 114 -28.36 18.52 12.95
N LYS A 115 -27.29 18.11 12.26
CA LYS A 115 -26.66 16.80 12.53
C LYS A 115 -25.16 16.97 12.56
N ASN A 116 -24.61 16.93 13.78
CA ASN A 116 -23.19 16.94 14.10
C ASN A 116 -22.48 15.84 13.30
N ASN A 117 -21.87 16.22 12.18
CA ASN A 117 -21.03 15.34 11.36
C ASN A 117 -19.64 15.20 12.02
N ASN A 118 -19.59 14.63 13.21
CA ASN A 118 -18.34 14.17 13.85
C ASN A 118 -17.75 12.94 13.14
N TYR A 119 -18.46 12.33 12.18
CA TYR A 119 -18.02 11.08 11.55
C TYR A 119 -16.78 11.25 10.66
N SER A 120 -16.67 12.37 9.95
CA SER A 120 -15.49 12.71 9.14
C SER A 120 -14.25 12.87 10.00
N ASP A 121 -14.38 13.59 11.11
CA ASP A 121 -13.26 13.88 12.01
C ASP A 121 -12.84 12.62 12.76
N VAL A 122 -13.81 11.83 13.27
CA VAL A 122 -13.55 10.54 13.93
C VAL A 122 -12.90 9.54 12.97
N PHE A 123 -13.36 9.46 11.71
CA PHE A 123 -12.71 8.59 10.72
C PHE A 123 -11.29 9.06 10.42
N SER A 124 -11.07 10.36 10.27
CA SER A 124 -9.72 10.91 10.02
C SER A 124 -8.78 10.64 11.20
N GLU A 125 -9.28 10.72 12.43
CA GLU A 125 -8.47 10.54 13.63
C GLU A 125 -8.15 9.07 13.85
N ALA A 126 -9.13 8.17 13.67
CA ALA A 126 -8.89 6.72 13.70
C ALA A 126 -7.93 6.29 12.59
N PHE A 127 -8.02 6.87 11.40
CA PHE A 127 -7.09 6.59 10.31
C PHE A 127 -5.67 7.10 10.62
N LYS A 128 -5.53 8.32 11.14
CA LYS A 128 -4.24 8.86 11.60
C LYS A 128 -3.63 7.97 12.68
N GLU A 129 -4.43 7.51 13.64
CA GLU A 129 -3.98 6.62 14.71
C GLU A 129 -3.46 5.29 14.16
N ILE A 130 -4.17 4.67 13.22
CA ILE A 130 -3.72 3.44 12.54
C ILE A 130 -2.39 3.64 11.80
N ILE A 131 -2.25 4.76 11.10
CA ILE A 131 -1.01 5.10 10.39
C ILE A 131 0.14 5.35 11.36
N ASN A 132 -0.11 6.09 12.45
CA ASN A 132 0.90 6.38 13.48
C ASN A 132 1.37 5.11 14.19
N ASN A 133 0.45 4.21 14.55
CA ASN A 133 0.78 2.92 15.17
C ASN A 133 1.56 2.01 14.20
N SER A 134 1.24 2.05 12.92
CA SER A 134 2.00 1.30 11.90
C SER A 134 3.40 1.86 11.71
N LEU A 135 3.56 3.19 11.72
CA LEU A 135 4.86 3.88 11.63
C LEU A 135 5.71 3.67 12.88
N SER A 136 5.13 3.75 14.08
CA SER A 136 5.85 3.52 15.34
C SER A 136 6.41 2.10 15.42
N ASN A 137 5.61 1.10 15.03
CA ASN A 137 6.06 -0.30 15.01
C ASN A 137 7.22 -0.50 14.02
N VAL A 138 7.17 0.14 12.85
CA VAL A 138 8.28 0.07 11.87
C VAL A 138 9.53 0.80 12.40
N LEU A 139 9.38 1.94 13.07
CA LEU A 139 10.48 2.64 13.71
C LEU A 139 11.12 1.77 14.81
N GLU A 140 10.30 1.18 15.68
CA GLU A 140 10.77 0.39 16.82
C GLU A 140 11.39 -0.94 16.40
N ASP A 141 10.72 -1.72 15.53
CA ASP A 141 11.17 -3.07 15.18
C ASP A 141 12.39 -3.08 14.26
N LYS A 142 12.56 -2.05 13.41
CA LYS A 142 13.61 -2.04 12.38
C LYS A 142 14.67 -0.98 12.61
N LEU A 143 14.28 0.23 13.00
CA LEU A 143 15.20 1.37 13.04
C LEU A 143 15.98 1.42 14.35
N THR A 144 15.30 1.19 15.49
CA THR A 144 15.93 1.13 16.82
C THR A 144 17.08 0.13 16.91
N PRO A 145 16.94 -1.15 16.53
CA PRO A 145 18.05 -2.11 16.60
C PRO A 145 19.20 -1.74 15.64
N MET A 146 18.92 -1.03 14.54
CA MET A 146 19.94 -0.57 13.62
C MET A 146 20.75 0.59 14.21
N ILE A 147 20.08 1.54 14.88
CA ILE A 147 20.72 2.65 15.59
C ILE A 147 21.58 2.13 16.75
N GLU A 148 21.10 1.13 17.49
CA GLU A 148 21.85 0.52 18.60
C GLU A 148 23.13 -0.17 18.10
N LYS A 149 23.05 -0.92 16.99
CA LYS A 149 24.24 -1.47 16.32
C LYS A 149 25.22 -0.39 15.86
N ILE A 150 24.74 0.72 15.31
CA ILE A 150 25.60 1.84 14.88
C ILE A 150 26.34 2.43 16.09
N LYS A 151 25.66 2.64 17.22
CA LYS A 151 26.27 3.12 18.46
C LYS A 151 27.33 2.16 18.98
N GLU A 152 27.05 0.86 18.97
CA GLU A 152 28.00 -0.17 19.38
C GLU A 152 29.27 -0.16 18.51
N ILE A 153 29.10 -0.08 17.19
CA ILE A 153 30.22 0.01 16.24
C ILE A 153 31.05 1.27 16.49
N SER A 154 30.39 2.42 16.67
CA SER A 154 31.08 3.69 16.93
C SER A 154 31.95 3.60 18.19
N ASN A 155 31.42 3.03 19.27
CA ASN A 155 32.18 2.89 20.53
C ASN A 155 33.40 1.97 20.37
N ARG A 156 33.26 0.87 19.62
CA ARG A 156 34.38 -0.05 19.32
C ARG A 156 35.48 0.65 18.52
N ILE A 157 35.12 1.54 17.59
CA ILE A 157 36.09 2.31 16.80
C ILE A 157 36.86 3.29 17.69
N THR A 158 36.16 4.04 18.55
CA THR A 158 36.81 5.00 19.46
C THR A 158 37.82 4.34 20.39
N ILE A 159 37.46 3.20 21.01
CA ILE A 159 38.41 2.43 21.84
C ILE A 159 39.63 1.98 21.03
N LYS A 160 39.43 1.61 19.77
CA LYS A 160 40.52 1.19 18.89
C LYS A 160 41.44 2.35 18.55
N GLU A 161 40.89 3.53 18.25
CA GLU A 161 41.66 4.76 18.01
C GLU A 161 42.49 5.16 19.23
N GLU A 162 41.89 5.18 20.43
CA GLU A 162 42.59 5.44 21.69
C GLU A 162 43.73 4.44 21.94
N SER A 163 43.52 3.16 21.59
CA SER A 163 44.56 2.14 21.72
C SER A 163 45.74 2.37 20.75
N TYR A 164 45.48 2.87 19.54
CA TYR A 164 46.53 3.22 18.59
C TYR A 164 47.30 4.46 19.04
N GLU A 165 46.63 5.49 19.54
CA GLU A 165 47.29 6.70 20.07
C GLU A 165 48.22 6.38 21.25
N LEU A 166 47.78 5.50 22.16
CA LEU A 166 48.63 5.02 23.26
C LEU A 166 49.85 4.24 22.76
N LEU A 167 49.68 3.37 21.75
CA LEU A 167 50.79 2.61 21.16
C LEU A 167 51.79 3.52 20.46
N GLU A 168 51.33 4.51 19.68
CA GLU A 168 52.19 5.51 19.03
C GLU A 168 52.99 6.32 20.07
N SER A 169 52.34 6.72 21.18
CA SER A 169 53.02 7.40 22.28
C SER A 169 54.08 6.53 22.95
N ILE A 170 53.80 5.24 23.18
CA ILE A 170 54.73 4.30 23.82
C ILE A 170 55.93 4.02 22.89
N ILE A 171 55.67 3.81 21.59
CA ILE A 171 56.72 3.58 20.60
C ILE A 171 57.62 4.81 20.49
N GLY A 172 57.03 6.02 20.38
CA GLY A 172 57.78 7.27 20.35
C GLY A 172 58.65 7.46 21.59
N HIS A 173 58.14 7.17 22.79
CA HIS A 173 58.90 7.31 24.03
C HIS A 173 60.06 6.29 24.12
N ASN A 174 59.84 5.04 23.72
CA ASN A 174 60.87 3.99 23.79
C ASN A 174 61.98 4.15 22.73
N ILE A 175 61.67 4.72 21.56
CA ILE A 175 62.66 5.08 20.54
C ILE A 175 63.54 6.24 21.06
N LEU A 176 62.94 7.24 21.71
CA LEU A 176 63.67 8.39 22.27
C LEU A 176 64.56 8.03 23.46
N GLU A 177 64.15 7.06 24.29
CA GLU A 177 64.95 6.56 25.40
C GLU A 177 66.01 5.51 25.00
N GLY A 178 66.12 5.18 23.71
CA GLY A 178 67.13 4.23 23.21
C GLY A 178 66.92 2.78 23.64
N ASN A 179 65.72 2.45 24.17
CA ASN A 179 65.38 1.13 24.69
C ASN A 179 64.90 0.14 23.62
N LEU A 180 64.71 0.60 22.37
CA LEU A 180 64.28 -0.22 21.23
C LEU A 180 65.18 0.03 20.01
N SER A 181 66.05 -0.92 19.67
CA SER A 181 66.76 -0.94 18.38
C SER A 181 65.89 -1.69 17.36
N VAL A 182 65.24 -0.97 16.45
CA VAL A 182 64.53 -1.59 15.32
C VAL A 182 65.55 -1.87 14.22
N ASP A 183 65.99 -3.11 14.10
CA ASP A 183 66.79 -3.56 12.95
C ASP A 183 65.84 -3.82 11.78
N LEU A 184 65.88 -2.95 10.77
CA LEU A 184 65.02 -3.00 9.58
C LEU A 184 65.66 -3.80 8.43
N SER A 185 66.69 -4.63 8.68
CA SER A 185 67.46 -5.24 7.60
C SER A 185 66.93 -6.53 7.00
N ASP A 186 65.86 -7.16 7.50
CA ASP A 186 65.40 -8.45 6.94
C ASP A 186 63.88 -8.51 6.77
N LYS A 187 63.38 -8.14 5.57
CA LYS A 187 62.19 -8.71 4.91
C LYS A 187 61.93 -8.06 3.52
N GLU A 188 62.92 -8.14 2.64
CA GLU A 188 62.63 -8.37 1.23
C GLU A 188 62.84 -9.87 0.99
N ASP A 189 61.74 -10.63 0.93
CA ASP A 189 61.58 -11.87 0.12
C ASP A 189 60.42 -12.73 0.66
N SER A 190 59.25 -12.55 0.06
CA SER A 190 58.47 -13.66 -0.49
C SER A 190 57.26 -13.12 -1.26
N LYS A 191 57.47 -12.98 -2.58
CA LYS A 191 56.39 -13.21 -3.54
C LYS A 191 56.05 -14.70 -3.45
N GLU A 192 54.82 -15.05 -3.12
CA GLU A 192 54.29 -16.38 -3.40
C GLU A 192 52.86 -16.28 -3.93
N ASP A 193 52.79 -16.50 -5.23
CA ASP A 193 51.74 -16.97 -6.13
C ASP A 193 50.31 -17.26 -5.62
N ASP A 194 49.39 -16.61 -6.31
CA ASP A 194 48.29 -17.18 -7.10
C ASP A 194 48.05 -18.70 -6.96
N SER A 195 46.89 -19.09 -6.41
CA SER A 195 46.04 -20.12 -7.04
C SER A 195 44.70 -20.30 -6.31
N THR A 196 43.62 -20.01 -7.05
CA THR A 196 42.34 -20.74 -7.12
C THR A 196 41.64 -21.26 -5.84
N LYS A 197 40.42 -20.75 -5.61
CA LYS A 197 39.22 -21.62 -5.63
C LYS A 197 37.91 -20.85 -5.84
N LYS A 198 37.33 -21.04 -7.04
CA LYS A 198 35.88 -20.97 -7.29
C LYS A 198 35.26 -22.30 -6.85
N GLU A 199 34.18 -22.27 -6.09
CA GLU A 199 33.19 -23.35 -5.96
C GLU A 199 31.87 -22.66 -5.59
N THR A 200 31.06 -22.31 -6.59
CA THR A 200 29.87 -23.04 -7.10
C THR A 200 28.60 -22.78 -6.31
N ILE A 201 27.71 -22.04 -6.98
CA ILE A 201 26.26 -22.02 -6.82
C ILE A 201 25.72 -23.43 -7.08
N GLY A 202 24.77 -23.88 -6.25
CA GLY A 202 23.98 -25.08 -6.48
C GLY A 202 22.52 -24.83 -6.09
N ASP A 203 21.69 -24.78 -7.14
CA ASP A 203 20.27 -25.13 -7.32
C ASP A 203 19.22 -24.86 -6.22
#